data_AF-A0A3D4BFN8-F1
#
_entry.id   AF-A0A3D4BFN8-F1
#
_cell.length_a   1.000
_cell.length_b   1.000
_cell.length_c   1.000
_cell.angle_alpha   90.00
_cell.angle_beta   90.00
_cell.angle_gamma   90.00
#
_symmetry.space_group_name_H-M   'P 1'
#
loop_
_entity.id
_entity.type
_entity.pdbx_description
1 polymer ?
#
loop_
_entity_poly.entity_id
_entity_poly.type
_entity_poly.pdbx_seq_one_letter_code
_entity_poly.pdbx_strand_id
1 'polypeptide(L)'
;FKAIKKEIKKSKNEDISDLQELYSKLYEVNSVKSSVFSSHFNHCPSIDIVRDFGYNLRTSIKLPFVEIIYALKIEKEFTVEECMKMLFMNSDYLNGNIGIKEASKYYFKMDLKDLSQREKLTLIAMFVNPSNFDPIRRPEKVKSKVALFEKIIKKQNKLKICTEKFNNTCKTN
;
A
#
# COMPACT_ATOMS: atom_id res chain seq x y z
N PHE A 1 -0.54 -20.45 5.87
CA PHE A 1 -1.64 -20.15 4.91
C PHE A 1 -3.01 -19.94 5.58
N LYS A 2 -3.54 -20.88 6.39
CA LYS A 2 -4.85 -20.71 7.07
C LYS A 2 -4.96 -19.43 7.91
N ALA A 3 -3.89 -19.07 8.63
CA ALA A 3 -3.80 -17.82 9.39
C ALA A 3 -3.92 -16.58 8.49
N ILE A 4 -3.14 -16.50 7.40
CA ILE A 4 -3.21 -15.39 6.43
C ILE A 4 -4.63 -15.21 5.89
N LYS A 5 -5.33 -16.29 5.53
CA LYS A 5 -6.73 -16.21 5.08
C LYS A 5 -7.65 -15.60 6.12
N LYS A 6 -7.45 -15.95 7.40
CA LYS A 6 -8.25 -15.42 8.51
C LYS A 6 -8.04 -13.92 8.66
N GLU A 7 -6.79 -13.46 8.57
CA GLU A 7 -6.46 -12.03 8.67
C GLU A 7 -7.00 -11.22 7.49
N ILE A 8 -6.89 -11.73 6.25
CA ILE A 8 -7.47 -11.06 5.08
C ILE A 8 -8.98 -10.91 5.24
N LYS A 9 -9.67 -11.97 5.66
CA LYS A 9 -11.13 -11.92 5.92
C LYS A 9 -11.50 -10.95 7.04
N LYS A 10 -10.70 -10.88 8.12
CA LYS A 10 -10.91 -9.92 9.21
C LYS A 10 -10.76 -8.48 8.71
N SER A 11 -9.78 -8.22 7.85
CA SER A 11 -9.53 -6.88 7.31
C SER A 11 -10.67 -6.38 6.42
N LYS A 12 -11.46 -7.28 5.81
CA LYS A 12 -12.53 -6.93 4.86
C LYS A 12 -13.56 -5.94 5.40
N ASN A 13 -13.84 -5.96 6.69
CA ASN A 13 -14.90 -5.13 7.28
C ASN A 13 -14.50 -3.67 7.54
N GLU A 14 -13.23 -3.31 7.38
CA GLU A 14 -12.73 -2.00 7.78
C GLU A 14 -12.81 -0.95 6.68
N ASP A 15 -13.06 0.31 6.99
CA ASP A 15 -13.08 1.34 5.94
C ASP A 15 -11.72 2.04 5.82
N ILE A 16 -10.96 1.68 4.79
CA ILE A 16 -9.61 2.22 4.48
C ILE A 16 -9.54 2.65 2.99
N SER A 17 -10.71 2.80 2.35
CA SER A 17 -10.86 3.05 0.92
C SER A 17 -10.08 4.29 0.45
N ASP A 18 -10.22 5.41 1.14
CA ASP A 18 -9.48 6.66 0.88
C ASP A 18 -7.96 6.46 0.77
N LEU A 19 -7.40 5.69 1.70
CA LEU A 19 -5.96 5.48 1.79
C LEU A 19 -5.48 4.54 0.68
N GLN A 20 -6.27 3.51 0.36
CA GLN A 20 -5.99 2.62 -0.75
C GLN A 20 -6.02 3.37 -2.08
N GLU A 21 -6.98 4.28 -2.27
CA GLU A 21 -7.05 5.15 -3.44
C GLU A 21 -5.85 6.09 -3.53
N LEU A 22 -5.43 6.66 -2.40
CA LEU A 22 -4.25 7.52 -2.34
C LEU A 22 -2.97 6.75 -2.65
N TYR A 23 -2.86 5.51 -2.15
CA TYR A 23 -1.73 4.63 -2.42
C TYR A 23 -1.66 4.21 -3.89
N SER A 24 -2.79 3.83 -4.49
CA SER A 24 -2.84 3.40 -5.90
C SER A 24 -2.52 4.53 -6.89
N LYS A 25 -2.73 5.79 -6.50
CA LYS A 25 -2.23 6.96 -7.23
C LYS A 25 -0.70 7.06 -7.16
N LEU A 26 -0.07 6.66 -6.06
CA LEU A 26 1.37 6.83 -5.88
C LEU A 26 2.19 5.67 -6.46
N TYR A 27 1.67 4.45 -6.36
CA TYR A 27 2.36 3.23 -6.69
C TYR A 27 1.54 2.40 -7.66
N GLU A 28 2.18 1.89 -8.72
CA GLU A 28 1.55 0.92 -9.61
C GLU A 28 1.39 -0.41 -8.88
N VAL A 29 0.15 -0.70 -8.47
CA VAL A 29 -0.18 -1.96 -7.80
C VAL A 29 -0.46 -3.00 -8.88
N ASN A 30 0.44 -3.97 -9.00
CA ASN A 30 0.40 -4.98 -10.04
C ASN A 30 0.04 -6.36 -9.49
N SER A 31 -0.65 -7.15 -10.32
CA SER A 31 -0.87 -8.57 -10.03
C SER A 31 0.45 -9.35 -10.10
N VAL A 32 0.47 -10.53 -9.47
CA VAL A 32 1.63 -11.43 -9.45
C VAL A 32 2.05 -11.76 -10.88
N LYS A 33 1.09 -12.01 -11.79
CA LYS A 33 1.37 -12.35 -13.19
C LYS A 33 2.17 -11.25 -13.91
N SER A 34 1.79 -9.99 -13.73
CA SER A 34 2.50 -8.85 -14.30
C SER A 34 3.88 -8.66 -13.65
N SER A 35 3.97 -8.91 -12.35
CA SER A 35 5.19 -8.73 -11.56
C SER A 35 6.26 -9.79 -11.83
N VAL A 36 5.87 -11.01 -12.22
CA VAL A 36 6.79 -12.12 -12.55
C VAL A 36 7.48 -11.91 -13.90
N PHE A 37 6.82 -11.26 -14.86
CA PHE A 37 7.38 -10.97 -16.18
C PHE A 37 8.16 -9.65 -16.24
N SER A 38 8.01 -8.79 -15.24
CA SER A 38 8.77 -7.54 -15.15
C SER A 38 10.11 -7.78 -14.46
N SER A 39 11.20 -7.34 -15.07
CA SER A 39 12.55 -7.34 -14.49
C SER A 39 12.72 -6.36 -13.32
N HIS A 40 11.74 -5.47 -13.12
CA HIS A 40 11.64 -4.60 -11.96
C HIS A 40 10.63 -5.22 -10.98
N PHE A 41 11.05 -5.50 -9.74
CA PHE A 41 10.18 -5.97 -8.66
C PHE A 41 9.12 -4.92 -8.35
N ASN A 42 8.05 -4.90 -9.14
CA ASN A 42 6.87 -4.10 -8.86
C ASN A 42 6.25 -4.62 -7.57
N HIS A 43 5.84 -3.71 -6.68
CA HIS A 43 5.17 -4.06 -5.43
C HIS A 43 3.89 -4.85 -5.73
N CYS A 44 3.90 -6.13 -5.39
CA CYS A 44 2.74 -7.00 -5.50
C CYS A 44 2.24 -7.32 -4.08
N PRO A 45 1.04 -6.87 -3.70
CA PRO A 45 0.55 -7.01 -2.32
C PRO A 45 0.49 -8.47 -1.88
N SER A 46 0.14 -9.38 -2.80
CA SER A 46 0.08 -10.81 -2.50
C SER A 46 1.47 -11.43 -2.24
N ILE A 47 2.52 -10.94 -2.91
CA ILE A 47 3.91 -11.35 -2.64
C ILE A 47 4.37 -10.77 -1.30
N ASP A 48 4.08 -9.49 -1.05
CA ASP A 48 4.46 -8.80 0.19
C ASP A 48 3.81 -9.48 1.42
N ILE A 49 2.55 -9.91 1.33
CA ILE A 49 1.90 -10.72 2.37
C ILE A 49 2.67 -12.02 2.66
N VAL A 50 3.15 -12.70 1.61
CA VAL A 50 3.89 -13.96 1.78
C VAL A 50 5.25 -13.71 2.41
N ARG A 51 5.92 -12.61 2.05
CA ARG A 51 7.24 -12.24 2.60
C ARG A 51 7.14 -11.83 4.07
N ASP A 52 6.14 -11.04 4.42
CA ASP A 52 6.00 -10.45 5.76
C ASP A 52 5.33 -11.41 6.75
N PHE A 53 4.34 -12.18 6.30
CA PHE A 53 3.51 -13.04 7.17
C PHE A 53 3.67 -14.54 6.90
N GLY A 54 4.51 -14.93 5.94
CA GLY A 54 4.81 -16.33 5.61
C GLY A 54 5.82 -16.97 6.57
N TYR A 55 5.61 -16.88 7.88
CA TYR A 55 6.54 -17.34 8.93
C TYR A 55 7.06 -18.79 8.77
N ASN A 56 6.27 -19.68 8.14
CA ASN A 56 6.65 -21.08 7.91
C ASN A 56 7.52 -21.31 6.66
N LEU A 57 7.75 -20.27 5.85
CA LEU A 57 8.52 -20.35 4.60
C LEU A 57 9.97 -19.90 4.78
N ARG A 58 10.38 -19.55 6.01
CA ARG A 58 11.70 -19.04 6.35
C ARG A 58 12.72 -20.18 6.46
N THR A 59 12.88 -20.96 5.40
CA THR A 59 14.04 -21.82 5.22
C THR A 59 15.27 -20.97 4.88
N SER A 60 16.47 -21.39 5.25
CA SER A 60 17.74 -20.65 4.98
C SER A 60 17.98 -20.37 3.49
N ILE A 61 17.22 -21.02 2.60
CA ILE A 61 17.17 -20.76 1.17
C ILE A 61 15.81 -20.11 0.86
N LYS A 62 15.82 -18.80 0.56
CA LYS A 62 14.66 -18.09 0.02
C LYS A 62 14.46 -18.54 -1.43
N LEU A 63 13.54 -19.47 -1.66
CA LEU A 63 13.19 -19.89 -3.02
C LEU A 63 12.14 -18.92 -3.60
N PRO A 64 12.49 -18.01 -4.52
CA PRO A 64 11.56 -17.01 -5.06
C PRO A 64 10.33 -17.64 -5.72
N PHE A 65 10.48 -18.83 -6.29
CA PHE A 65 9.38 -19.61 -6.87
C PHE A 65 8.28 -19.96 -5.85
N VAL A 66 8.66 -20.24 -4.60
CA VAL A 66 7.69 -20.62 -3.57
C VAL A 66 6.85 -19.41 -3.18
N GLU A 67 7.47 -18.22 -3.02
CA GLU A 67 6.74 -16.97 -2.77
C GLU A 67 5.70 -16.70 -3.87
N ILE A 68 6.09 -16.88 -5.13
CA ILE A 68 5.21 -16.69 -6.29
C ILE A 68 4.04 -17.68 -6.25
N ILE A 69 4.27 -18.97 -5.98
CA ILE A 69 3.21 -19.99 -5.93
C ILE A 69 2.18 -19.64 -4.84
N TYR A 70 2.63 -19.23 -3.66
CA TYR A 70 1.72 -18.82 -2.58
C TYR A 70 0.99 -17.52 -2.92
N ALA A 71 1.66 -16.54 -3.51
CA ALA A 71 1.05 -15.29 -3.92
C ALA A 71 -0.04 -15.53 -4.98
N LEU A 72 0.21 -16.39 -5.98
CA LEU A 72 -0.80 -16.81 -6.96
C LEU A 72 -1.99 -17.51 -6.29
N LYS A 73 -1.76 -18.27 -5.22
CA LYS A 73 -2.84 -18.90 -4.46
C LYS A 73 -3.68 -17.87 -3.69
N ILE A 74 -3.08 -16.79 -3.21
CA ILE A 74 -3.79 -15.67 -2.58
C ILE A 74 -4.64 -14.94 -3.62
N GLU A 75 -4.07 -14.57 -4.76
CA GLU A 75 -4.80 -13.86 -5.83
C GLU A 75 -5.99 -14.65 -6.40
N LYS A 76 -5.95 -15.99 -6.34
CA LYS A 76 -7.09 -16.82 -6.73
C LYS A 76 -8.29 -16.71 -5.79
N GLU A 77 -8.07 -16.34 -4.53
CA GLU A 77 -9.10 -16.33 -3.49
C GLU A 77 -9.47 -14.92 -3.03
N PHE A 78 -8.57 -13.95 -3.18
CA PHE A 78 -8.70 -12.58 -2.66
C PHE A 78 -8.31 -11.56 -3.70
N THR A 79 -8.94 -10.39 -3.63
CA THR A 79 -8.59 -9.28 -4.53
C THR A 79 -7.31 -8.58 -4.07
N VAL A 80 -6.69 -7.84 -4.99
CA VAL A 80 -5.51 -7.00 -4.70
C VAL A 80 -5.83 -5.97 -3.61
N GLU A 81 -7.04 -5.41 -3.63
CA GLU A 81 -7.52 -4.46 -2.62
C GLU A 81 -7.64 -5.11 -1.24
N GLU A 82 -8.19 -6.32 -1.13
CA GLU A 82 -8.27 -7.06 0.13
C GLU A 82 -6.88 -7.37 0.67
N CYS A 83 -5.93 -7.72 -0.20
CA CYS A 83 -4.54 -7.93 0.17
C CYS A 83 -3.88 -6.66 0.71
N MET A 84 -4.03 -5.54 0.01
CA MET A 84 -3.51 -4.23 0.44
C MET A 84 -4.05 -3.82 1.81
N LYS A 85 -5.34 -4.06 2.03
CA LYS A 85 -6.00 -3.76 3.30
C LYS A 85 -5.40 -4.55 4.45
N MET A 86 -5.17 -5.84 4.22
CA MET A 86 -4.54 -6.72 5.20
C MET A 86 -3.11 -6.27 5.53
N LEU A 87 -2.34 -5.80 4.54
CA LEU A 87 -1.03 -5.20 4.78
C LEU A 87 -1.13 -3.95 5.66
N PHE A 88 -1.93 -2.95 5.28
CA PHE A 88 -2.06 -1.71 6.07
C PHE A 88 -2.48 -1.95 7.52
N MET A 89 -3.28 -2.97 7.77
CA MET A 89 -3.76 -3.33 9.12
C MET A 89 -2.76 -4.10 9.96
N ASN A 90 -1.81 -4.82 9.35
CA ASN A 90 -0.90 -5.70 10.08
C ASN A 90 0.58 -5.28 9.99
N SER A 91 0.90 -4.25 9.20
CA SER A 91 2.25 -3.67 9.14
C SER A 91 2.62 -2.93 10.42
N ASP A 92 3.91 -2.93 10.73
CA ASP A 92 4.49 -2.24 11.89
C ASP A 92 4.81 -0.77 11.54
N TYR A 93 4.25 0.16 12.33
CA TYR A 93 4.46 1.61 12.22
C TYR A 93 5.38 2.16 13.33
N LEU A 94 6.22 1.29 13.92
CA LEU A 94 7.10 1.55 15.06
C LEU A 94 6.36 1.85 16.36
N ASN A 95 7.13 1.89 17.46
CA ASN A 95 6.65 2.24 18.80
C ASN A 95 5.52 1.33 19.29
N GLY A 96 5.52 0.07 18.84
CA GLY A 96 4.49 -0.92 19.19
C GLY A 96 3.15 -0.75 18.45
N ASN A 97 3.07 0.14 17.47
CA ASN A 97 1.85 0.38 16.70
C ASN A 97 1.76 -0.59 15.53
N ILE A 98 0.94 -1.63 15.67
CA ILE A 98 0.62 -2.58 14.60
C ILE A 98 -0.66 -2.11 13.93
N GLY A 99 -0.57 -1.80 12.64
CA GLY A 99 -1.69 -1.35 11.83
C GLY A 99 -1.89 0.15 11.79
N ILE A 100 -2.51 0.59 10.69
CA ILE A 100 -2.63 2.02 10.39
C ILE A 100 -3.57 2.79 11.32
N LYS A 101 -4.59 2.13 11.88
CA LYS A 101 -5.51 2.76 12.83
C LYS A 101 -4.78 3.15 14.11
N GLU A 102 -3.90 2.27 14.57
CA GLU A 102 -3.17 2.44 15.81
C GLU A 102 -2.08 3.49 15.60
N ALA A 103 -1.44 3.47 14.42
CA ALA A 103 -0.55 4.54 13.99
C ALA A 103 -1.24 5.92 13.92
N SER A 104 -2.45 6.00 13.34
CA SER A 104 -3.23 7.25 13.26
C SER A 104 -3.46 7.86 14.65
N LYS A 105 -3.91 7.03 15.60
CA LYS A 105 -4.13 7.45 16.99
C LYS A 105 -2.82 7.81 17.69
N TYR A 106 -1.74 7.08 17.41
CA TYR A 106 -0.45 7.35 18.04
C TYR A 106 0.14 8.69 17.58
N TYR A 107 0.28 8.89 16.27
CA TYR A 107 0.98 10.04 15.67
C TYR A 107 0.12 11.31 15.56
N PHE A 108 -1.19 11.18 15.31
CA PHE A 108 -2.08 12.33 15.04
C PHE A 108 -3.18 12.51 16.08
N LYS A 109 -3.37 11.56 17.00
CA LYS A 109 -4.44 11.58 18.02
C LYS A 109 -5.85 11.68 17.41
N MET A 110 -6.01 11.20 16.17
CA MET A 110 -7.25 11.25 15.39
C MET A 110 -7.57 9.87 14.82
N ASP A 111 -8.84 9.65 14.52
CA ASP A 111 -9.27 8.47 13.78
C ASP A 111 -8.90 8.60 12.29
N LEU A 112 -8.70 7.45 11.63
CA LEU A 112 -8.21 7.36 10.25
C LEU A 112 -9.07 8.16 9.25
N LYS A 113 -10.38 8.25 9.52
CA LYS A 113 -11.35 8.94 8.67
C LYS A 113 -11.18 10.46 8.70
N ASP A 114 -10.74 11.00 9.84
CA ASP A 114 -10.61 12.44 10.08
C ASP A 114 -9.25 12.98 9.64
N LEU A 115 -8.31 12.11 9.28
CA LEU A 115 -7.00 12.52 8.80
C LEU A 115 -7.09 13.33 7.52
N SER A 116 -6.36 14.43 7.50
CA SER A 116 -6.09 15.18 6.28
C SER A 116 -5.30 14.35 5.28
N GLN A 117 -5.35 14.76 4.00
CA GLN A 117 -4.61 14.09 2.95
C GLN A 117 -3.10 14.03 3.25
N ARG A 118 -2.51 15.06 3.87
CA ARG A 118 -1.08 15.08 4.26
C ARG A 118 -0.74 14.07 5.34
N GLU A 119 -1.61 13.88 6.31
CA GLU A 119 -1.43 12.92 7.39
C GLU A 119 -1.57 11.49 6.85
N LYS A 120 -2.56 11.26 5.97
CA LYS A 120 -2.69 10.01 5.20
C LYS A 120 -1.41 9.71 4.38
N LEU A 121 -0.85 10.72 3.69
CA LEU A 121 0.42 10.59 2.97
C LEU A 121 1.62 10.28 3.89
N THR A 122 1.61 10.80 5.11
CA THR A 122 2.64 10.51 6.12
C THR A 122 2.57 9.04 6.53
N LEU A 123 1.38 8.51 6.81
CA LEU A 123 1.20 7.08 7.10
C LEU A 123 1.59 6.20 5.93
N ILE A 124 1.32 6.61 4.68
CA ILE A 124 1.79 5.89 3.49
C ILE A 124 3.33 5.91 3.41
N ALA A 125 3.98 7.03 3.71
CA ALA A 125 5.44 7.09 3.73
C ALA A 125 6.02 6.13 4.79
N MET A 126 5.40 6.09 5.97
CA MET A 126 5.75 5.15 7.04
C MET A 126 5.52 3.69 6.62
N PHE A 127 4.42 3.38 5.95
CA PHE A 127 4.13 2.04 5.45
C PHE A 127 5.23 1.53 4.51
N VAL A 128 5.77 2.39 3.65
CA VAL A 128 6.88 2.03 2.74
C VAL A 128 8.18 1.78 3.50
N ASN A 129 8.50 2.62 4.48
CA ASN A 129 9.66 2.40 5.32
C ASN A 129 9.49 3.10 6.68
N PRO A 130 9.07 2.35 7.72
CA PRO A 130 8.70 2.95 8.99
C PRO A 130 9.92 3.54 9.69
N SER A 131 11.08 2.89 9.57
CA SER A 131 12.33 3.41 10.11
C SER A 131 12.77 4.73 9.46
N ASN A 132 12.71 4.85 8.14
CA ASN A 132 13.18 6.06 7.46
C ASN A 132 12.22 7.24 7.53
N PHE A 133 10.92 6.97 7.66
CA PHE A 133 9.87 7.98 7.59
C PHE A 133 9.07 8.12 8.89
N ASP A 134 9.71 7.91 10.03
CA ASP A 134 9.14 8.22 11.34
C ASP A 134 9.04 9.75 11.54
N PRO A 135 7.83 10.33 11.71
CA PRO A 135 7.63 11.77 11.85
C PRO A 135 8.15 12.32 13.19
N ILE A 136 8.25 11.48 14.23
CA ILE A 136 8.81 11.88 15.53
C ILE A 136 10.33 11.96 15.43
N ARG A 137 10.95 10.94 14.83
CA ARG A 137 12.41 10.84 14.75
C ARG A 137 13.01 11.66 13.61
N ARG A 138 12.32 11.79 12.48
CA ARG A 138 12.85 12.33 11.21
C ARG A 138 11.85 13.25 10.47
N PRO A 139 11.37 14.33 11.12
CA PRO A 139 10.30 15.18 10.56
C PRO A 139 10.66 15.78 9.19
N GLU A 140 11.90 16.23 8.98
CA GLU A 140 12.32 16.84 7.71
C GLU A 140 12.31 15.85 6.54
N LYS A 141 12.68 14.58 6.78
CA LYS A 141 12.64 13.54 5.73
C LYS A 141 11.20 13.20 5.36
N VAL A 142 10.32 13.10 6.36
CA VAL A 142 8.90 12.85 6.16
C VAL A 142 8.27 13.99 5.37
N LYS A 143 8.50 15.24 5.78
CA LYS A 143 8.00 16.44 5.10
C LYS A 143 8.43 16.47 3.63
N SER A 144 9.69 16.19 3.36
CA SER A 144 10.23 16.12 1.99
C SER A 144 9.57 15.01 1.17
N LYS A 145 9.33 13.84 1.77
CA LYS A 145 8.68 12.70 1.10
C LYS A 145 7.21 12.98 0.81
N VAL A 146 6.47 13.56 1.76
CA VAL A 146 5.08 13.96 1.59
C VAL A 146 4.95 15.01 0.49
N ALA A 147 5.83 16.03 0.48
CA ALA A 147 5.84 17.03 -0.58
C ALA A 147 6.10 16.41 -1.98
N LEU A 148 6.92 15.36 -2.07
CA LEU A 148 7.10 14.61 -3.31
C LEU A 148 5.83 13.88 -3.73
N PHE A 149 5.15 13.20 -2.79
CA PHE A 149 3.87 12.53 -3.07
C PHE A 149 2.80 13.50 -3.56
N GLU A 150 2.69 14.67 -2.94
CA GLU A 150 1.77 15.73 -3.40
C GLU A 150 2.06 16.17 -4.84
N LYS A 151 3.36 16.34 -5.18
CA LYS A 151 3.77 16.68 -6.54
C LYS A 151 3.37 15.61 -7.56
N ILE A 152 3.54 14.33 -7.20
CA ILE A 152 3.17 13.18 -8.06
C ILE A 152 1.66 13.16 -8.29
N ILE A 153 0.86 13.25 -7.23
CA ILE A 153 -0.61 13.25 -7.31
C ILE A 153 -1.10 14.44 -8.15
N LYS A 154 -0.56 15.64 -7.91
CA LYS A 154 -0.91 16.84 -8.69
C LYS A 154 -0.59 16.67 -10.18
N LYS A 155 0.55 16.05 -10.51
CA LYS A 155 0.94 15.77 -11.90
C LYS A 155 -0.04 14.81 -12.58
N GLN A 156 -0.46 13.75 -11.90
CA GLN A 156 -1.41 12.78 -12.43
C GLN A 156 -2.81 13.38 -12.63
N ASN A 157 -3.28 14.18 -11.68
CA ASN A 157 -4.57 14.88 -11.81
C ASN A 157 -4.56 15.83 -13.02
N LYS A 158 -3.45 16.55 -13.25
CA LYS A 158 -3.29 17.39 -14.43
C LYS A 158 -3.35 16.58 -15.72
N LEU A 159 -2.70 15.41 -15.77
CA LEU A 159 -2.71 14.54 -16.94
C LEU A 159 -4.11 14.02 -17.27
N LYS A 160 -4.88 13.60 -16.26
CA LYS A 160 -6.27 13.15 -16.43
C LYS A 160 -7.17 14.25 -17.02
N ILE A 161 -7.06 15.47 -16.51
CA ILE A 161 -7.81 16.63 -17.02
C ILE A 161 -7.45 16.90 -18.49
N CYS A 162 -6.17 16.79 -18.86
CA CYS A 162 -5.75 16.95 -20.25
C CYS A 162 -6.34 15.88 -21.17
N THR A 163 -6.37 14.60 -20.72
CA THR A 163 -6.95 13.50 -21.51
C THR A 163 -8.45 13.63 -21.68
N GLU A 164 -9.18 14.07 -20.66
CA GLU A 164 -10.63 14.28 -20.74
C GLU A 164 -10.98 15.43 -21.68
N LYS A 165 -10.23 16.53 -21.62
CA LYS A 165 -10.39 17.65 -22.56
C LYS A 165 -10.15 17.21 -24.00
N PHE A 166 -9.07 16.46 -24.25
CA PHE A 166 -8.76 15.95 -25.58
C PHE A 166 -9.86 15.02 -26.13
N ASN A 167 -10.34 14.08 -25.32
CA ASN A 167 -11.38 13.12 -25.72
C ASN A 167 -12.73 13.80 -26.00
N ASN A 168 -13.06 14.88 -25.29
CA ASN A 168 -14.28 15.64 -25.54
C ASN A 168 -14.19 16.46 -26.83
N THR A 169 -13.02 17.03 -27.15
CA THR A 169 -12.80 17.74 -28.42
C THR A 169 -12.82 16.82 -29.63
N CYS A 170 -12.33 15.58 -29.49
CA CYS A 170 -12.34 14.59 -30.58
C CYS A 170 -13.72 13.95 -30.83
N LYS A 171 -14.68 14.06 -29.90
CA LYS A 171 -16.04 13.51 -30.06
C LYS A 171 -17.05 14.51 -30.65
N THR A 172 -16.66 15.77 -30.82
CA THR A 172 -17.54 16.85 -31.33
C THR A 172 -17.31 17.21 -32.80
N ASN A 173 -16.59 16.37 -33.57
CA ASN A 173 -16.39 16.53 -35.02
C ASN A 173 -16.87 15.29 -35.77
#